data_AF-A0A965VGZ3-F1
#
_entry.id   AF-A0A965VGZ3-F1
#
_cell.length_a   1.000
_cell.length_b   1.000
_cell.length_c   1.000
_cell.angle_alpha   90.00
_cell.angle_beta   90.00
_cell.angle_gamma   90.00
#
_symmetry.space_group_name_H-M   'P 1'
#
loop_
_entity.id
_entity.type
_entity.pdbx_description
1 polymer ?
#
loop_
_entity_poly.entity_id
_entity_poly.type
_entity_poly.pdbx_seq_one_letter_code
_entity_poly.pdbx_strand_id
1 'polypeptide(L)'
;MLLGGTCEVSRRVDPAQPDSRRVVLAVLEPPGHFGDMSFFSPSPHSADVRALTAVDLLRITHADYRELIAEGVQAAYKLAYNVTESLVRRLRRMDDWVADLAVSTHSHEEAQRPEWQSFREKLFDRWNL
;
A
#
# COMPACT_ATOMS: atom_id res chain seq x y z
N MET A 1 -11.78 -4.56 5.65
CA MET A 1 -12.39 -3.24 5.37
C MET A 1 -12.88 -2.66 6.68
N LEU A 2 -12.63 -1.37 6.92
CA LEU A 2 -13.14 -0.64 8.09
C LEU A 2 -14.61 -0.28 7.86
N LEU A 3 -15.44 -0.59 8.83
CA LEU A 3 -16.85 -0.21 8.93
C LEU A 3 -17.05 0.94 9.93
N GLY A 4 -16.19 1.03 10.94
CA GLY A 4 -16.20 2.05 11.98
C GLY A 4 -14.81 2.21 12.62
N GLY A 5 -14.56 3.39 13.20
CA GLY A 5 -13.30 3.72 13.89
C GLY A 5 -12.15 4.10 12.98
N THR A 6 -10.93 4.15 13.52
CA THR A 6 -9.72 4.57 12.78
C THR A 6 -8.53 3.67 13.05
N CYS A 7 -7.69 3.48 12.03
CA CYS A 7 -6.44 2.72 12.11
C CYS A 7 -5.27 3.54 11.59
N GLU A 8 -4.09 3.36 12.18
CA GLU A 8 -2.82 3.82 11.64
C GLU A 8 -2.17 2.69 10.84
N VAL A 9 -1.67 3.00 9.65
CA VAL A 9 -0.79 2.13 8.87
C VAL A 9 0.62 2.67 9.00
N SER A 10 1.54 1.85 9.49
CA SER A 10 2.94 2.25 9.65
C SER A 10 3.90 1.16 9.22
N ARG A 11 5.11 1.56 8.84
CA ARG A 11 6.18 0.65 8.43
C ARG A 11 7.49 1.03 9.10
N ARG A 12 8.29 0.03 9.43
CA ARG A 12 9.69 0.21 9.86
C ARG A 12 10.59 0.57 8.68
N VAL A 13 11.46 1.57 8.85
CA VAL A 13 12.44 1.96 7.82
C VAL A 13 13.35 0.78 7.46
N ASP A 14 13.86 0.08 8.48
CA ASP A 14 14.60 -1.17 8.32
C ASP A 14 13.86 -2.31 9.04
N PRO A 15 13.22 -3.23 8.30
CA PRO A 15 12.51 -4.37 8.88
C PRO A 15 13.41 -5.33 9.67
N ALA A 16 14.72 -5.37 9.41
CA ALA A 16 15.65 -6.27 10.08
C ALA A 16 16.08 -5.77 11.46
N GLN A 17 15.88 -4.48 11.74
CA GLN A 17 16.27 -3.83 13.00
C GLN A 17 15.01 -3.54 13.87
N PRO A 18 14.85 -4.20 15.03
CA PRO A 18 13.67 -4.04 15.90
C PRO A 18 13.45 -2.61 16.40
N ASP A 19 14.52 -1.83 16.54
CA ASP A 19 14.49 -0.45 17.03
C ASP A 19 14.44 0.59 15.90
N SER A 20 14.33 0.15 14.64
CA SER A 20 14.27 1.08 13.52
C SER A 20 13.03 1.97 13.60
N ARG A 21 13.24 3.25 13.21
CA ARG A 21 12.19 4.25 13.17
C ARG A 21 10.98 3.74 12.40
N ARG A 22 9.79 3.97 12.96
CA ARG A 22 8.52 3.77 12.26
C ARG A 22 8.13 5.03 11.49
N VAL A 23 7.62 4.83 10.29
CA VAL A 23 7.04 5.87 9.44
C VAL A 23 5.55 5.56 9.32
N VAL A 24 4.71 6.53 9.67
CA VAL A 24 3.26 6.46 9.43
C VAL A 24 3.01 6.72 7.95
N LEU A 25 2.38 5.76 7.28
CA LEU A 25 2.07 5.83 5.85
C LEU A 25 0.68 6.39 5.61
N ALA A 26 -0.27 6.08 6.49
CA ALA A 26 -1.65 6.54 6.38
C ALA A 26 -2.39 6.41 7.73
N VAL A 27 -3.44 7.21 7.89
CA VAL A 27 -4.54 6.93 8.80
C VAL A 27 -5.75 6.52 7.95
N LEU A 28 -6.36 5.39 8.29
CA LEU A 28 -7.52 4.82 7.61
C LEU A 28 -8.78 5.08 8.42
N GLU A 29 -9.80 5.54 7.73
CA GLU A 29 -11.18 5.70 8.20
C GLU A 29 -12.11 4.94 7.25
N PRO A 30 -13.36 4.60 7.63
CA PRO A 30 -14.31 3.98 6.72
C PRO A 30 -14.56 4.87 5.49
N PRO A 31 -14.64 4.32 4.25
CA PRO A 31 -14.63 2.89 3.87
C PRO A 31 -13.24 2.29 3.57
N GLY A 32 -12.19 2.69 4.30
CA GLY A 32 -10.81 2.25 4.08
C GLY A 32 -10.58 0.74 4.24
N HIS A 33 -9.53 0.22 3.61
CA HIS A 33 -9.11 -1.18 3.73
C HIS A 33 -7.59 -1.34 3.71
N PHE A 34 -7.14 -2.50 4.19
CA PHE A 34 -5.74 -2.90 4.29
C PHE A 34 -5.63 -4.44 4.14
N GLY A 35 -4.41 -4.93 3.93
CA GLY A 35 -4.12 -6.36 3.73
C GLY A 35 -4.34 -6.85 2.30
N ASP A 36 -4.79 -5.97 1.40
CA ASP A 36 -5.08 -6.23 0.00
C ASP A 36 -3.86 -6.73 -0.79
N MET A 37 -2.68 -6.15 -0.54
CA MET A 37 -1.45 -6.57 -1.24
C MET A 37 -1.14 -8.06 -1.04
N SER A 38 -1.05 -8.51 0.21
CA SER A 38 -0.78 -9.91 0.54
C SER A 38 -1.94 -10.85 0.19
N PHE A 39 -3.17 -10.30 0.12
CA PHE A 39 -4.36 -11.06 -0.24
C PHE A 39 -4.38 -11.42 -1.72
N PHE A 40 -4.05 -10.48 -2.62
CA PHE A 40 -4.03 -10.71 -4.06
C PHE A 40 -2.66 -11.14 -4.59
N SER A 41 -1.58 -10.86 -3.87
CA SER A 41 -0.21 -11.25 -4.20
C SER A 41 0.51 -11.81 -2.96
N PRO A 42 0.51 -13.14 -2.77
CA PRO A 42 1.06 -13.78 -1.58
C PRO A 42 2.52 -13.37 -1.31
N SER A 43 2.71 -12.55 -0.28
CA SER A 43 3.99 -12.01 0.14
C SER A 43 3.89 -11.56 1.61
N PRO A 44 5.02 -11.41 2.34
CA PRO A 44 5.01 -10.84 3.68
C PRO A 44 4.32 -9.47 3.71
N HIS A 45 3.61 -9.15 4.80
CA HIS A 45 2.92 -7.87 4.93
C HIS A 45 3.91 -6.70 4.81
N SER A 46 3.52 -5.70 4.03
CA SER A 46 4.35 -4.52 3.74
C SER A 46 4.33 -3.45 4.84
N ALA A 47 3.35 -3.51 5.74
CA ALA A 47 3.14 -2.56 6.82
C ALA A 47 2.38 -3.20 7.99
N ASP A 48 2.52 -2.60 9.17
CA ASP A 48 1.69 -2.87 10.33
C ASP A 48 0.45 -1.99 10.32
N VAL A 49 -0.63 -2.49 10.91
CA VAL A 49 -1.87 -1.74 11.11
C VAL A 49 -2.22 -1.78 12.58
N ARG A 50 -2.42 -0.60 13.19
CA ARG A 50 -2.79 -0.46 14.60
C ARG A 50 -4.09 0.31 14.72
N ALA A 51 -5.04 -0.21 15.48
CA ALA A 51 -6.25 0.52 15.82
C ALA A 51 -5.90 1.75 16.69
N LEU A 52 -6.44 2.91 16.32
CA LEU A 52 -6.33 4.16 17.10
C LEU A 52 -7.57 4.38 17.97
N THR A 53 -8.73 3.85 17.55
CA THR A 53 -9.98 3.82 18.31
C THR A 53 -10.51 2.39 18.39
N ALA A 54 -11.67 2.18 19.03
CA ALA A 54 -12.45 0.97 18.75
C ALA A 54 -12.77 0.92 17.25
N VAL A 55 -12.60 -0.24 16.62
CA VAL A 55 -12.78 -0.43 15.17
C VAL A 55 -13.70 -1.60 14.88
N ASP A 56 -14.55 -1.42 13.87
CA ASP A 56 -15.36 -2.49 13.30
C ASP A 56 -14.76 -2.87 11.94
N LEU A 57 -14.49 -4.16 11.75
CA LEU A 57 -13.83 -4.67 10.56
C LEU A 57 -14.67 -5.75 9.88
N LEU A 58 -14.89 -5.58 8.57
CA LEU A 58 -15.28 -6.68 7.70
C LEU A 58 -14.01 -7.40 7.20
N ARG A 59 -13.90 -8.69 7.50
CA ARG A 59 -12.79 -9.55 7.09
C ARG A 59 -13.29 -10.64 6.15
N ILE A 60 -12.57 -10.88 5.07
CA ILE A 60 -12.72 -12.04 4.20
C ILE A 60 -11.38 -12.77 4.16
N THR A 61 -11.40 -14.10 4.29
CA THR A 61 -10.17 -14.88 4.12
C THR A 61 -9.94 -15.20 2.65
N HIS A 62 -8.69 -15.50 2.29
CA HIS A 62 -8.38 -15.92 0.92
C HIS A 62 -9.13 -17.21 0.53
N ALA A 63 -9.39 -18.11 1.49
CA ALA A 63 -10.17 -19.32 1.26
C ALA A 63 -11.64 -18.99 0.92
N ASP A 64 -12.30 -18.18 1.75
CA ASP A 64 -13.69 -17.78 1.53
C ASP A 64 -13.84 -17.03 0.19
N TYR A 65 -12.90 -16.15 -0.13
CA TYR A 65 -12.92 -15.42 -1.41
C TYR A 65 -12.79 -16.35 -2.61
N ARG A 66 -11.93 -17.36 -2.54
CA ARG A 66 -11.78 -18.35 -3.61
C ARG A 66 -13.05 -19.15 -3.82
N GLU A 67 -13.74 -19.52 -2.76
CA GLU A 67 -15.03 -20.20 -2.82
C GLU A 67 -16.09 -19.32 -3.51
N LEU A 68 -16.23 -18.06 -3.07
CA LEU A 68 -17.17 -17.12 -3.68
C LEU A 68 -16.90 -16.88 -5.18
N ILE A 69 -15.63 -16.85 -5.59
CA ILE A 69 -15.26 -16.75 -7.02
C ILE A 69 -15.63 -18.03 -7.77
N ALA A 70 -15.38 -19.21 -7.19
CA ALA A 70 -15.72 -20.49 -7.81
C ALA A 70 -17.24 -20.66 -7.98
N GLU A 71 -18.02 -20.14 -7.05
CA GLU A 71 -19.49 -20.12 -7.09
C GLU A 71 -20.07 -19.01 -7.99
N GLY A 72 -19.23 -18.13 -8.56
CA GLY A 72 -19.69 -17.04 -9.42
C GLY A 72 -20.45 -15.93 -8.66
N VAL A 73 -20.21 -15.79 -7.35
CA VAL A 73 -20.89 -14.79 -6.53
C VAL A 73 -20.45 -13.38 -6.92
N GLN A 74 -21.41 -12.57 -7.39
CA GLN A 74 -21.14 -11.21 -7.90
C GLN A 74 -20.41 -10.30 -6.89
N ALA A 75 -20.64 -10.49 -5.59
CA ALA A 75 -20.00 -9.71 -4.54
C ALA A 75 -18.47 -9.86 -4.52
N ALA A 76 -17.94 -11.06 -4.85
CA ALA A 76 -16.50 -11.30 -4.90
C ALA A 76 -15.84 -10.50 -6.03
N TYR A 77 -16.46 -10.46 -7.21
CA TYR A 77 -15.97 -9.65 -8.33
C TYR A 77 -16.00 -8.15 -8.00
N LYS A 78 -17.05 -7.66 -7.34
CA LYS A 78 -17.12 -6.27 -6.86
C LYS A 78 -16.02 -5.94 -5.86
N LEU A 79 -15.67 -6.87 -4.99
CA LEU A 79 -14.57 -6.71 -4.04
C LEU A 79 -13.22 -6.55 -4.78
N ALA A 80 -12.94 -7.42 -5.76
CA ALA A 80 -11.73 -7.32 -6.58
C ALA A 80 -11.65 -5.99 -7.35
N TYR A 81 -12.78 -5.55 -7.91
CA TYR A 81 -12.88 -4.27 -8.61
C TYR A 81 -12.55 -3.08 -7.69
N ASN A 82 -13.16 -3.03 -6.51
CA ASN A 82 -12.93 -1.94 -5.55
C ASN A 82 -11.47 -1.89 -5.05
N VAL A 83 -10.85 -3.05 -4.83
CA VAL A 83 -9.43 -3.11 -4.45
C VAL A 83 -8.56 -2.63 -5.61
N THR A 84 -8.85 -3.05 -6.84
CA THR A 84 -8.13 -2.59 -8.03
C THR A 84 -8.21 -1.08 -8.19
N GLU A 85 -9.40 -0.50 -8.07
CA GLU A 85 -9.58 0.96 -8.14
C GLU A 85 -8.77 1.68 -7.06
N SER A 86 -8.75 1.15 -5.83
CA SER A 86 -7.98 1.72 -4.74
C SER A 86 -6.47 1.64 -4.98
N LEU A 87 -5.98 0.51 -5.49
CA LEU A 87 -4.58 0.33 -5.86
C LEU A 87 -4.16 1.30 -6.97
N VAL A 88 -4.98 1.49 -8.01
CA VAL A 88 -4.73 2.47 -9.07
C VAL A 88 -4.68 3.90 -8.50
N ARG A 89 -5.59 4.27 -7.59
CA ARG A 89 -5.58 5.58 -6.92
C ARG A 89 -4.34 5.76 -6.03
N ARG A 90 -3.88 4.71 -5.36
CA ARG A 90 -2.64 4.73 -4.55
C ARG A 90 -1.41 4.88 -5.45
N LEU A 91 -1.37 4.17 -6.57
CA LEU A 91 -0.28 4.25 -7.54
C LEU A 91 -0.14 5.67 -8.10
N ARG A 92 -1.24 6.27 -8.58
CA ARG A 92 -1.24 7.66 -9.08
C ARG A 92 -0.69 8.66 -8.05
N ARG A 93 -1.13 8.56 -6.80
CA ARG A 93 -0.61 9.42 -5.72
C ARG A 93 0.87 9.20 -5.44
N MET A 94 1.34 7.96 -5.57
CA MET A 94 2.76 7.65 -5.44
C MET A 94 3.57 8.24 -6.60
N ASP A 95 3.05 8.17 -7.82
CA ASP A 95 3.66 8.78 -9.00
C ASP A 95 3.77 10.30 -8.83
N ASP A 96 2.70 10.97 -8.38
CA ASP A 96 2.68 12.40 -8.07
C ASP A 96 3.73 12.75 -7.00
N TRP A 97 3.79 11.96 -5.91
CA TRP A 97 4.76 12.17 -4.83
C TRP A 97 6.21 11.99 -5.29
N VAL A 98 6.49 11.00 -6.15
CA VAL A 98 7.81 10.79 -6.73
C VAL A 98 8.20 11.96 -7.65
N ALA A 99 7.25 12.48 -8.44
CA ALA A 99 7.48 13.65 -9.27
C ALA A 99 7.80 14.90 -8.44
N ASP A 100 7.02 15.14 -7.37
CA ASP A 100 7.24 16.26 -6.44
C ASP A 100 8.61 16.17 -5.75
N LEU A 101 9.00 14.97 -5.30
CA LEU A 101 10.32 14.72 -4.71
C LEU A 101 11.43 15.07 -5.70
N ALA A 102 11.34 14.60 -6.94
CA ALA A 102 12.32 14.92 -7.98
C ALA A 102 12.46 16.44 -8.19
N VAL A 103 11.35 17.18 -8.20
CA VAL A 103 11.36 18.66 -8.32
C VAL A 103 11.96 19.32 -7.08
N SER A 104 11.65 18.85 -5.87
CA SER A 104 12.14 19.44 -4.62
C SER A 104 13.66 19.28 -4.43
N THR A 105 14.24 18.18 -4.90
CA THR A 105 15.70 17.93 -4.94
C THR A 105 16.42 18.85 -5.95
N HIS A 106 15.69 19.53 -6.85
CA HIS A 106 16.25 20.53 -7.77
C HIS A 106 16.42 21.93 -7.17
N SER A 107 16.37 22.07 -5.83
CA SER A 107 16.90 23.24 -5.14
C SER A 107 18.45 23.21 -5.10
N HIS A 108 19.01 23.48 -6.28
CA HIS A 108 20.35 24.00 -6.60
C HIS A 108 21.67 23.24 -6.35
N GLU A 109 21.77 22.11 -5.63
CA GLU A 109 23.11 21.45 -5.45
C GLU A 109 23.22 19.93 -5.69
N GLU A 110 22.12 19.19 -5.91
CA GLU A 110 22.16 17.70 -5.87
C GLU A 110 22.11 16.96 -7.22
N ALA A 111 22.11 17.67 -8.35
CA ALA A 111 22.01 17.07 -9.69
C ALA A 111 23.17 16.12 -10.09
N GLN A 112 24.14 15.87 -9.21
CA GLN A 112 25.29 14.99 -9.45
C GLN A 112 25.38 13.77 -8.51
N ARG A 113 24.38 13.48 -7.67
CA ARG A 113 24.45 12.31 -6.79
C ARG A 113 24.08 10.99 -7.53
N PRO A 114 24.99 10.02 -7.64
CA PRO A 114 24.76 8.74 -8.34
C PRO A 114 23.62 7.89 -7.72
N GLU A 115 23.29 8.15 -6.46
CA GLU A 115 22.18 7.49 -5.75
C GLU A 115 20.81 7.75 -6.40
N TRP A 116 20.62 8.93 -7.00
CA TRP A 116 19.36 9.29 -7.67
C TRP A 116 19.19 8.60 -9.02
N GLN A 117 20.31 8.35 -9.72
CA GLN A 117 20.28 7.53 -10.93
C GLN A 117 19.97 6.07 -10.60
N SER A 118 20.61 5.50 -9.56
CA SER A 118 20.30 4.13 -9.11
C SER A 118 18.86 3.97 -8.62
N PHE A 119 18.29 4.99 -7.97
CA PHE A 119 16.88 4.99 -7.57
C PHE A 119 15.94 4.99 -8.77
N ARG A 120 16.22 5.81 -9.80
CA ARG A 120 15.44 5.86 -11.05
C ARG A 120 15.51 4.54 -11.81
N GLU A 121 16.69 3.95 -11.93
CA GLU A 121 16.86 2.61 -12.53
C GLU A 121 16.03 1.57 -11.77
N LYS A 122 16.11 1.52 -10.44
CA LYS A 122 15.30 0.58 -9.65
C LYS A 122 13.79 0.78 -9.78
N LEU A 123 13.33 2.03 -9.98
CA LEU A 123 11.92 2.37 -10.16
C LEU A 123 11.38 1.95 -11.52
N PHE A 124 12.15 2.16 -12.59
CA PHE A 124 11.66 2.01 -13.96
C PHE A 124 12.09 0.71 -14.65
N ASP A 125 13.20 0.09 -14.22
CA ASP A 125 13.75 -1.11 -14.89
C ASP A 125 13.00 -2.41 -14.51
N ARG A 126 12.19 -2.36 -13.44
CA ARG A 126 11.32 -3.48 -13.00
C ARG A 126 9.94 -3.54 -13.67
N TRP A 127 9.67 -2.68 -14.66
CA TRP A 127 8.41 -2.65 -15.43
C TRP A 127 8.45 -3.47 -16.73
N ASN A 128 9.58 -4.13 -17.04
CA ASN A 128 9.59 -5.14 -18.11
C ASN A 128 8.87 -6.40 -17.62
N LEU A 129 7.61 -6.53 -18.03
CA LEU A 129 6.84 -7.77 -18.05
C LEU A 129 7.45 -8.78 -19.04
#